data_AF-A0A7C5KPU1-F1
#
_entry.id   AF-A0A7C5KPU1-F1
#
_cell.length_a   1.000
_cell.length_b   1.000
_cell.length_c   1.000
_cell.angle_alpha   90.00
_cell.angle_beta   90.00
_cell.angle_gamma   90.00
#
_symmetry.space_group_name_H-M   'P 1'
#
loop_
_entity.id
_entity.type
_entity.pdbx_description
1 polymer ?
#
loop_
_entity_poly.entity_id
_entity_poly.type
_entity_poly.pdbx_seq_one_letter_code
_entity_poly.pdbx_strand_id
1 'polypeptide(L)'
;VEPDWAEALAAAFEAHPDAGMVASKMRLFDRRNIIHSAGDAFGADGIPINRGVWQEDTGQFDNDAYIFGGCGGAAAYKKAMLDDIGLFDEDLFMYCEDVDLNWRAQLAGYKCVFAPDAVVYHHLSATGGGEIASYYTGRNTLFVLAKSLPGVVWRKRFPKIIAAQLKIAWEALRAFRGQAARARLRGQLAALWQLPGWLRKRKQVQAGKRVSDEYLESLLEE
;
A
#
# COMPACT_ATOMS: atom_id res chain seq x y z
N VAL A 1 12.20 17.51 2.91
CA VAL A 1 11.88 17.28 1.48
C VAL A 1 12.84 18.10 0.65
N GLU A 2 13.03 17.80 -0.63
CA GLU A 2 13.73 18.73 -1.53
C GLU A 2 12.90 20.01 -1.74
N PRO A 3 13.52 21.17 -2.02
CA PRO A 3 12.81 22.45 -2.12
C PRO A 3 11.71 22.48 -3.19
N ASP A 4 11.93 21.79 -4.30
CA ASP A 4 11.06 21.67 -5.47
C ASP A 4 10.06 20.51 -5.37
N TRP A 5 10.01 19.80 -4.23
CA TRP A 5 9.18 18.60 -4.06
C TRP A 5 7.71 18.81 -4.44
N ALA A 6 7.10 19.91 -3.99
CA ALA A 6 5.69 20.20 -4.30
C ALA A 6 5.49 20.57 -5.78
N GLU A 7 6.46 21.25 -6.39
CA GLU A 7 6.44 21.63 -7.80
C GLU A 7 6.57 20.39 -8.69
N ALA A 8 7.44 19.45 -8.33
CA ALA A 8 7.59 18.16 -9.01
C ALA A 8 6.29 17.32 -8.95
N LEU A 9 5.59 17.31 -7.82
CA LEU A 9 4.29 16.65 -7.70
C LEU A 9 3.22 17.31 -8.58
N ALA A 10 3.20 18.64 -8.65
CA ALA A 10 2.27 19.37 -9.51
C ALA A 10 2.57 19.11 -11.00
N ALA A 11 3.84 19.18 -11.39
CA ALA A 11 4.28 18.89 -12.75
C ALA A 11 3.91 17.46 -13.19
N ALA A 12 4.01 16.47 -12.29
CA ALA A 12 3.57 15.10 -12.57
C ALA A 12 2.06 15.01 -12.85
N PHE A 13 1.22 15.78 -12.14
CA PHE A 13 -0.22 15.82 -12.44
C PHE A 13 -0.55 16.53 -13.75
N GLU A 14 0.24 17.53 -14.14
CA GLU A 14 0.10 18.22 -15.44
C GLU A 14 0.49 17.29 -16.59
N ALA A 15 1.60 16.56 -16.45
CA ALA A 15 2.05 15.57 -17.44
C ALA A 15 1.12 14.35 -17.54
N HIS A 16 0.49 13.95 -16.43
CA HIS A 16 -0.40 12.78 -16.34
C HIS A 16 -1.81 13.17 -15.89
N PRO A 17 -2.64 13.76 -16.77
CA PRO A 17 -3.97 14.25 -16.42
C PRO A 17 -4.94 13.14 -15.97
N ASP A 18 -4.68 11.87 -16.34
CA ASP A 18 -5.44 10.68 -15.92
C ASP A 18 -4.99 10.09 -14.57
N ALA A 19 -3.86 10.53 -14.01
CA ALA A 19 -3.42 10.11 -12.68
C ALA A 19 -4.31 10.74 -11.59
N GLY A 20 -4.84 9.91 -10.69
CA GLY A 20 -5.52 10.38 -9.46
C GLY A 20 -4.56 10.54 -8.29
N MET A 21 -3.36 9.97 -8.39
CA MET A 21 -2.36 9.91 -7.34
C MET A 21 -0.97 10.12 -7.92
N VAL A 22 -0.09 10.78 -7.17
CA VAL A 22 1.34 10.87 -7.47
C VAL A 22 2.12 10.36 -6.27
N ALA A 23 3.01 9.39 -6.48
CA ALA A 23 3.91 8.86 -5.47
C ALA A 23 5.26 9.59 -5.51
N SER A 24 5.76 10.00 -4.34
CA SER A 24 7.09 10.59 -4.20
C SER A 24 8.18 9.51 -4.16
N LYS A 25 9.42 9.89 -4.46
CA LYS A 25 10.62 9.11 -4.14
C LYS A 25 11.00 9.37 -2.68
N MET A 26 10.85 8.37 -1.83
CA MET A 26 11.24 8.42 -0.41
C MET A 26 12.62 7.82 -0.22
N ARG A 27 13.57 8.62 0.24
CA ARG A 27 14.89 8.19 0.71
C ARG A 27 14.96 8.23 2.23
N LEU A 28 15.82 7.44 2.85
CA LEU A 28 16.02 7.50 4.29
C LEU A 28 16.64 8.83 4.70
N PHE A 29 16.21 9.38 5.84
CA PHE A 29 16.71 10.67 6.31
C PHE A 29 18.19 10.64 6.70
N ASP A 30 18.61 9.57 7.37
CA ASP A 30 19.96 9.32 7.87
C ASP A 30 20.89 8.75 6.79
N ARG A 31 20.33 8.07 5.78
CA ARG A 31 21.05 7.46 4.64
C ARG A 31 20.39 7.87 3.33
N ARG A 32 20.67 9.11 2.91
CA ARG A 32 19.98 9.74 1.77
C ARG A 32 20.24 9.08 0.41
N ASN A 33 21.24 8.21 0.30
CA ASN A 33 21.45 7.38 -0.88
C ASN A 33 20.64 6.07 -0.85
N ILE A 34 19.87 5.78 0.21
CA ILE A 34 19.08 4.55 0.33
C ILE A 34 17.60 4.86 0.17
N ILE A 35 16.95 4.13 -0.73
CA ILE A 35 15.52 4.23 -0.99
C ILE A 35 14.76 3.55 0.15
N HIS A 36 13.80 4.28 0.71
CA HIS A 36 12.77 3.69 1.57
C HIS A 36 11.58 3.22 0.74
N SER A 37 11.11 4.05 -0.21
CA SER A 37 10.02 3.68 -1.11
C SER A 37 10.10 4.51 -2.39
N ALA A 38 10.07 3.87 -3.54
CA ALA A 38 9.83 4.48 -4.85
C ALA A 38 8.35 4.30 -5.25
N GLY A 39 7.44 4.35 -4.28
CA GLY A 39 6.04 3.98 -4.41
C GLY A 39 5.77 2.52 -4.04
N ASP A 40 4.50 2.14 -4.11
CA ASP A 40 4.02 0.84 -3.65
C ASP A 40 3.77 -0.11 -4.81
N ALA A 41 3.90 -1.39 -4.50
CA ALA A 41 3.51 -2.52 -5.32
C ALA A 41 2.68 -3.51 -4.48
N PHE A 42 2.07 -4.48 -5.14
CA PHE A 42 1.26 -5.49 -4.46
C PHE A 42 1.56 -6.87 -5.01
N GLY A 43 2.00 -7.77 -4.14
CA GLY A 43 2.34 -9.14 -4.51
C GLY A 43 1.09 -9.95 -4.86
N ALA A 44 1.21 -10.86 -5.83
CA ALA A 44 0.19 -11.85 -6.15
C ALA A 44 -0.10 -12.82 -4.99
N ASP A 45 0.74 -12.82 -3.95
CA ASP A 45 0.55 -13.52 -2.67
C ASP A 45 -0.23 -12.68 -1.63
N GLY A 46 -0.72 -11.49 -2.00
CA GLY A 46 -1.51 -10.65 -1.12
C GLY A 46 -0.69 -9.80 -0.15
N ILE A 47 0.62 -9.72 -0.33
CA ILE A 47 1.51 -8.93 0.53
C ILE A 47 1.77 -7.55 -0.13
N PRO A 48 1.55 -6.44 0.59
CA PRO A 48 1.97 -5.12 0.12
C PRO A 48 3.50 -4.99 0.09
N ILE A 49 4.04 -4.33 -0.95
CA ILE A 49 5.47 -4.22 -1.22
C ILE A 49 5.83 -2.75 -1.38
N ASN A 50 6.99 -2.34 -0.88
CA ASN A 50 7.58 -1.03 -1.15
C ASN A 50 8.59 -1.18 -2.28
N ARG A 51 8.40 -0.49 -3.40
CA ARG A 51 9.31 -0.53 -4.55
C ARG A 51 10.66 0.06 -4.15
N GLY A 52 11.75 -0.61 -4.51
CA GLY A 52 13.10 -0.11 -4.25
C GLY A 52 13.54 -0.10 -2.78
N VAL A 53 12.72 -0.61 -1.85
CA VAL A 53 13.02 -0.58 -0.41
C VAL A 53 14.40 -1.17 -0.11
N TRP A 54 15.20 -0.43 0.66
CA TRP A 54 16.57 -0.77 1.07
C TRP A 54 17.62 -0.80 -0.04
N GLN A 55 17.27 -0.47 -1.27
CA GLN A 55 18.23 -0.36 -2.36
C GLN A 55 18.98 0.96 -2.29
N GLU A 56 20.24 0.95 -2.72
CA GLU A 56 20.96 2.18 -3.01
C GLU A 56 20.36 2.84 -4.26
N ASP A 57 20.20 4.15 -4.23
CA ASP A 57 19.68 4.94 -5.33
C ASP A 57 20.80 5.26 -6.32
N THR A 58 20.89 4.43 -7.36
CA THR A 58 21.88 4.55 -8.43
C THR A 58 21.26 5.10 -9.71
N GLY A 59 20.06 5.68 -9.62
CA GLY A 59 19.30 6.20 -10.75
C GLY A 59 18.35 5.19 -11.40
N GLN A 60 18.15 4.02 -10.79
CA GLN A 60 17.24 2.98 -11.28
C GLN A 60 15.75 3.38 -11.18
N PHE A 61 15.44 4.47 -10.48
CA PHE A 61 14.11 5.07 -10.37
C PHE A 61 14.12 6.54 -10.79
N ASP A 62 14.75 6.87 -11.93
CA ASP A 62 14.83 8.25 -12.44
C ASP A 62 13.85 8.55 -13.59
N ASN A 63 13.02 7.57 -13.95
CA ASN A 63 11.93 7.77 -14.90
C ASN A 63 10.59 7.71 -14.17
N ASP A 64 9.65 8.51 -14.64
CA ASP A 64 8.26 8.39 -14.26
C ASP A 64 7.69 7.05 -14.73
N ALA A 65 6.71 6.54 -13.99
CA ALA A 65 6.06 5.28 -14.32
C ALA A 65 4.68 5.20 -13.68
N TYR A 66 3.73 4.56 -14.37
CA TYR A 66 2.51 4.13 -13.72
C TYR A 66 2.79 2.95 -12.79
N ILE A 67 2.31 3.05 -11.56
CA ILE A 67 2.55 2.07 -10.50
C ILE A 67 1.27 1.73 -9.76
N PHE A 68 1.31 0.73 -8.87
CA PHE A 68 0.15 0.32 -8.09
C PHE A 68 -0.35 1.43 -7.16
N GLY A 69 0.53 2.17 -6.51
CA GLY A 69 0.10 3.20 -5.57
C GLY A 69 1.25 3.98 -4.94
N GLY A 70 0.92 5.01 -4.19
CA GLY A 70 1.91 5.78 -3.42
C GLY A 70 1.84 5.44 -1.94
N CYS A 71 3.00 5.45 -1.28
CA CYS A 71 3.08 5.35 0.17
C CYS A 71 2.42 6.59 0.79
N GLY A 72 1.54 6.39 1.78
CA GLY A 72 0.77 7.46 2.42
C GLY A 72 1.63 8.49 3.15
N GLY A 73 2.88 8.16 3.45
CA GLY A 73 3.84 9.08 4.06
C GLY A 73 4.32 10.20 3.12
N ALA A 74 4.23 10.01 1.80
CA ALA A 74 4.60 11.03 0.81
C ALA A 74 3.96 10.76 -0.56
N ALA A 75 2.67 11.09 -0.67
CA ALA A 75 1.93 11.05 -1.91
C ALA A 75 1.02 12.28 -2.03
N ALA A 76 0.67 12.64 -3.26
CA ALA A 76 -0.34 13.64 -3.55
C ALA A 76 -1.56 12.97 -4.19
N TYR A 77 -2.74 13.47 -3.86
CA TYR A 77 -4.01 12.92 -4.30
C TYR A 77 -4.86 14.02 -4.95
N LYS A 78 -5.46 13.75 -6.10
CA LYS A 78 -6.45 14.67 -6.67
C LYS A 78 -7.66 14.71 -5.75
N LYS A 79 -8.10 15.91 -5.40
CA LYS A 79 -9.33 16.11 -4.62
C LYS A 79 -10.53 15.39 -5.26
N ALA A 80 -10.69 15.50 -6.57
CA ALA A 80 -11.78 14.84 -7.30
C ALA A 80 -11.76 13.32 -7.18
N MET A 81 -10.58 12.69 -7.04
CA MET A 81 -10.50 11.26 -6.74
C MET A 81 -11.03 10.97 -5.34
N LEU A 82 -10.57 11.72 -4.33
CA LEU A 82 -10.97 11.53 -2.94
C LEU A 82 -12.47 11.81 -2.71
N ASP A 83 -13.02 12.81 -3.40
CA ASP A 83 -14.46 13.11 -3.38
C ASP A 83 -15.29 11.94 -3.97
N ASP A 84 -14.73 11.20 -4.92
CA ASP A 84 -15.39 10.06 -5.58
C ASP A 84 -15.26 8.74 -4.79
N ILE A 85 -14.05 8.39 -4.33
CA ILE A 85 -13.79 7.08 -3.70
C ILE A 85 -13.75 7.11 -2.17
N GLY A 86 -13.79 8.31 -1.58
CA GLY A 86 -13.66 8.55 -0.14
C GLY A 86 -12.20 8.63 0.35
N LEU A 87 -12.03 9.14 1.57
CA LEU A 87 -10.74 9.31 2.25
C LEU A 87 -10.16 7.99 2.77
N PHE A 88 -9.14 8.04 3.63
CA PHE A 88 -8.63 6.87 4.36
C PHE A 88 -9.72 6.25 5.25
N ASP A 89 -9.71 4.92 5.38
CA ASP A 89 -10.66 4.23 6.25
C ASP A 89 -10.14 4.23 7.70
N GLU A 90 -10.86 4.94 8.57
CA GLU A 90 -10.48 5.13 9.98
C GLU A 90 -10.39 3.81 10.77
N ASP A 91 -11.02 2.73 10.30
CA ASP A 91 -10.87 1.40 10.91
C ASP A 91 -9.41 0.93 10.92
N LEU A 92 -8.58 1.38 9.97
CA LEU A 92 -7.18 0.95 9.85
C LEU A 92 -6.27 1.59 10.90
N PHE A 93 -6.58 2.83 11.33
CA PHE A 93 -5.77 3.67 12.21
C PHE A 93 -4.36 3.99 11.70
N MET A 94 -3.50 2.99 11.48
CA MET A 94 -2.16 3.12 10.91
C MET A 94 -1.69 1.82 10.24
N TYR A 95 -0.77 1.93 9.28
CA TYR A 95 -0.30 0.86 8.39
C TYR A 95 -1.39 0.29 7.46
N CYS A 96 -1.07 0.23 6.16
CA CYS A 96 -1.93 -0.26 5.07
C CYS A 96 -3.16 0.61 4.75
N GLU A 97 -3.31 1.79 5.35
CA GLU A 97 -4.31 2.80 4.97
C GLU A 97 -4.11 3.29 3.53
N ASP A 98 -2.85 3.47 3.15
CA ASP A 98 -2.42 3.76 1.78
C ASP A 98 -2.73 2.61 0.83
N VAL A 99 -2.42 1.37 1.22
CA VAL A 99 -2.73 0.18 0.40
C VAL A 99 -4.23 0.02 0.15
N ASP A 100 -5.08 0.29 1.16
CA ASP A 100 -6.53 0.31 0.99
C ASP A 100 -6.98 1.38 -0.02
N LEU A 101 -6.48 2.61 0.13
CA LEU A 101 -6.79 3.72 -0.76
C LEU A 101 -6.30 3.45 -2.18
N ASN A 102 -5.09 2.92 -2.33
CA ASN A 102 -4.49 2.54 -3.61
C ASN A 102 -5.37 1.51 -4.33
N TRP A 103 -5.82 0.44 -3.66
CA TRP A 103 -6.75 -0.52 -4.26
C TRP A 103 -8.08 0.10 -4.68
N ARG A 104 -8.66 0.98 -3.84
CA ARG A 104 -9.92 1.67 -4.18
C ARG A 104 -9.77 2.58 -5.39
N ALA A 105 -8.67 3.32 -5.46
CA ALA A 105 -8.35 4.20 -6.58
C ALA A 105 -8.16 3.39 -7.88
N GLN A 106 -7.38 2.30 -7.83
CA GLN A 106 -7.16 1.41 -8.97
C GLN A 106 -8.46 0.76 -9.46
N LEU A 107 -9.33 0.32 -8.54
CA LEU A 107 -10.66 -0.19 -8.88
C LEU A 107 -11.52 0.85 -9.60
N ALA A 108 -11.50 2.11 -9.15
CA ALA A 108 -12.25 3.20 -9.76
C ALA A 108 -11.60 3.76 -11.04
N GLY A 109 -10.44 3.23 -11.45
CA GLY A 109 -9.74 3.62 -12.68
C GLY A 109 -8.80 4.82 -12.55
N TYR A 110 -8.53 5.27 -11.32
CA TYR A 110 -7.52 6.28 -11.07
C TYR A 110 -6.13 5.64 -11.03
N LYS A 111 -5.22 6.15 -11.84
CA LYS A 111 -3.84 5.68 -11.88
C LYS A 111 -2.98 6.38 -10.82
N CYS A 112 -1.91 5.71 -10.40
CA CYS A 112 -0.82 6.33 -9.68
C CYS A 112 0.38 6.50 -10.61
N VAL A 113 0.96 7.69 -10.67
CA VAL A 113 2.26 7.92 -11.31
C VAL A 113 3.33 8.13 -10.25
N PHE A 114 4.49 7.52 -10.46
CA PHE A 114 5.69 7.78 -9.68
C PHE A 114 6.40 9.02 -10.21
N ALA A 115 6.66 10.00 -9.35
CA ALA A 115 7.41 11.22 -9.69
C ALA A 115 8.83 11.11 -9.13
N PRO A 116 9.85 10.82 -9.97
CA PRO A 116 11.22 10.57 -9.50
C PRO A 116 11.89 11.80 -8.88
N ASP A 117 11.49 13.00 -9.33
CA ASP A 117 12.02 14.29 -8.87
C ASP A 117 11.33 14.79 -7.59
N ALA A 118 10.16 14.24 -7.25
CA ALA A 118 9.49 14.53 -6.00
C ALA A 118 10.18 13.76 -4.85
N VAL A 119 11.30 14.28 -4.35
CA VAL A 119 12.12 13.61 -3.35
C VAL A 119 11.80 14.06 -1.91
N VAL A 120 11.59 13.08 -1.03
CA VAL A 120 11.44 13.28 0.41
C VAL A 120 12.44 12.45 1.22
N TYR A 121 12.72 12.92 2.45
CA TYR A 121 13.63 12.25 3.39
C TYR A 121 12.85 11.77 4.61
N HIS A 122 12.76 10.45 4.78
CA HIS A 122 11.89 9.82 5.76
C HIS A 122 12.66 9.38 7.01
N HIS A 123 12.22 9.85 8.18
CA HIS A 123 12.64 9.32 9.47
C HIS A 123 11.87 8.04 9.78
N LEU A 124 12.40 6.91 9.32
CA LEU A 124 11.72 5.64 9.44
C LEU A 124 11.47 5.24 10.90
N SER A 125 10.24 4.82 11.20
CA SER A 125 9.81 4.35 12.52
C SER A 125 10.00 5.39 13.64
N ALA A 126 10.02 6.68 13.33
CA ALA A 126 10.14 7.74 14.34
C ALA A 126 8.94 7.76 15.32
N THR A 127 7.75 7.44 14.83
CA THR A 127 6.47 7.49 15.59
C THR A 127 5.75 6.14 15.63
N GLY A 128 6.40 5.07 15.20
CA GLY A 128 5.83 3.73 15.11
C GLY A 128 6.90 2.64 15.08
N GLY A 129 6.54 1.43 14.64
CA GLY A 129 7.46 0.28 14.60
C GLY A 129 7.20 -0.74 15.71
N GLY A 130 8.12 -1.69 15.85
CA GLY A 130 8.08 -2.71 16.91
C GLY A 130 6.76 -3.48 16.97
N GLU A 131 6.22 -3.63 18.19
CA GLU A 131 4.97 -4.35 18.43
C GLU A 131 3.75 -3.68 17.78
N ILE A 132 3.70 -2.35 17.76
CA ILE A 132 2.58 -1.59 17.22
C ILE A 132 2.46 -1.86 15.72
N ALA A 133 3.58 -1.71 14.98
CA ALA A 133 3.62 -2.06 13.57
C ALA A 133 3.27 -3.53 13.33
N SER A 134 3.83 -4.44 14.13
CA SER A 134 3.57 -5.86 13.95
C SER A 134 2.09 -6.22 14.16
N TYR A 135 1.44 -5.63 15.16
CA TYR A 135 0.00 -5.80 15.41
C TYR A 135 -0.83 -5.26 14.24
N TYR A 136 -0.65 -3.99 13.89
CA TYR A 136 -1.48 -3.34 12.88
C TYR A 136 -1.24 -3.89 11.50
N THR A 137 0.00 -4.17 11.07
CA THR A 137 0.23 -4.87 9.79
C THR A 137 -0.40 -6.27 9.82
N GLY A 138 -0.36 -7.00 10.95
CA GLY A 138 -1.08 -8.27 11.15
C GLY A 138 -2.57 -8.19 10.89
N ARG A 139 -3.21 -7.18 11.48
CA ARG A 139 -4.64 -6.95 11.36
C ARG A 139 -5.03 -6.39 9.98
N ASN A 140 -4.32 -5.37 9.54
CA ASN A 140 -4.69 -4.49 8.45
C ASN A 140 -4.37 -5.10 7.07
N THR A 141 -3.39 -5.98 6.96
CA THR A 141 -3.23 -6.79 5.73
C THR A 141 -4.50 -7.63 5.50
N LEU A 142 -5.05 -8.26 6.54
CA LEU A 142 -6.29 -9.03 6.42
C LEU A 142 -7.51 -8.12 6.15
N PHE A 143 -7.53 -6.90 6.68
CA PHE A 143 -8.52 -5.88 6.31
C PHE A 143 -8.50 -5.58 4.82
N VAL A 144 -7.33 -5.26 4.25
CA VAL A 144 -7.17 -4.93 2.82
C VAL A 144 -7.57 -6.11 1.96
N LEU A 145 -7.12 -7.31 2.32
CA LEU A 145 -7.50 -8.54 1.61
C LEU A 145 -9.02 -8.71 1.64
N ALA A 146 -9.67 -8.59 2.79
CA ALA A 146 -11.11 -8.78 2.91
C ALA A 146 -11.92 -7.69 2.18
N LYS A 147 -11.61 -6.41 2.39
CA LYS A 147 -12.41 -5.28 1.93
C LYS A 147 -12.10 -4.89 0.48
N SER A 148 -10.82 -4.76 0.13
CA SER A 148 -10.39 -3.95 -1.00
C SER A 148 -9.79 -4.76 -2.15
N LEU A 149 -9.20 -5.93 -1.86
CA LEU A 149 -8.65 -6.79 -2.91
C LEU A 149 -9.71 -7.17 -3.95
N PRO A 150 -9.45 -7.01 -5.26
CA PRO A 150 -10.43 -7.32 -6.29
C PRO A 150 -10.90 -8.77 -6.27
N GLY A 151 -12.18 -9.00 -6.59
CA GLY A 151 -12.76 -10.34 -6.63
C GLY A 151 -12.03 -11.31 -7.58
N VAL A 152 -11.55 -10.83 -8.73
CA VAL A 152 -10.78 -11.65 -9.69
C VAL A 152 -9.43 -12.08 -9.12
N VAL A 153 -8.73 -11.18 -8.43
CA VAL A 153 -7.45 -11.47 -7.80
C VAL A 153 -7.64 -12.49 -6.68
N TRP A 154 -8.68 -12.32 -5.85
CA TRP A 154 -9.09 -13.35 -4.90
C TRP A 154 -9.28 -14.70 -5.58
N ARG A 155 -10.16 -14.78 -6.59
CA ARG A 155 -10.49 -16.04 -7.27
C ARG A 155 -9.26 -16.75 -7.84
N LYS A 156 -8.35 -16.01 -8.48
CA LYS A 156 -7.19 -16.58 -9.17
C LYS A 156 -6.00 -16.85 -8.25
N ARG A 157 -5.80 -16.02 -7.22
CA ARG A 157 -4.61 -16.06 -6.34
C ARG A 157 -4.91 -16.59 -4.94
N PHE A 158 -6.15 -17.01 -4.66
CA PHE A 158 -6.57 -17.50 -3.35
C PHE A 158 -5.58 -18.49 -2.70
N PRO A 159 -5.09 -19.54 -3.39
CA PRO A 159 -4.16 -20.48 -2.74
C PRO A 159 -2.84 -19.81 -2.33
N LYS A 160 -2.29 -18.93 -3.18
CA LYS A 160 -1.03 -18.20 -2.91
C LYS A 160 -1.21 -17.24 -1.73
N ILE A 161 -2.33 -16.50 -1.71
CA ILE A 161 -2.68 -15.57 -0.64
C ILE A 161 -2.84 -16.30 0.70
N ILE A 162 -3.65 -17.35 0.73
CA ILE A 162 -3.87 -18.10 1.97
C ILE A 162 -2.58 -18.76 2.45
N ALA A 163 -1.79 -19.36 1.56
CA ALA A 163 -0.50 -19.94 1.92
C ALA A 163 0.46 -18.90 2.52
N ALA A 164 0.52 -17.69 1.95
CA ALA A 164 1.35 -16.61 2.49
C ALA A 164 0.88 -16.15 3.87
N GLN A 165 -0.42 -15.97 4.08
CA GLN A 165 -0.94 -15.57 5.40
C GLN A 165 -0.75 -16.66 6.47
N LEU A 166 -0.92 -17.93 6.10
CA LEU A 166 -0.65 -19.08 6.98
C LEU A 166 0.84 -19.18 7.32
N LYS A 167 1.73 -18.98 6.34
CA LYS A 167 3.18 -18.95 6.55
C LYS A 167 3.57 -17.85 7.54
N ILE A 168 3.05 -16.63 7.36
CA ILE A 168 3.29 -15.50 8.28
C ILE A 168 2.82 -15.84 9.70
N ALA A 169 1.62 -16.41 9.84
CA ALA A 169 1.09 -16.82 11.14
C ALA A 169 1.95 -17.92 11.78
N TRP A 170 2.40 -18.91 11.00
CA TRP A 170 3.25 -19.99 11.46
C TRP A 170 4.64 -19.50 11.89
N GLU A 171 5.26 -18.60 11.13
CA GLU A 171 6.53 -17.96 11.50
C GLU A 171 6.39 -17.17 12.81
N ALA A 172 5.30 -16.42 12.97
CA ALA A 172 5.00 -15.72 14.22
C ALA A 172 4.77 -16.68 15.40
N LEU A 173 4.12 -17.83 15.19
CA LEU A 173 3.98 -18.88 16.21
C LEU A 173 5.32 -19.50 16.59
N ARG A 174 6.21 -19.74 15.63
CA ARG A 174 7.58 -20.23 15.92
C ARG A 174 8.40 -19.20 16.69
N ALA A 175 8.21 -17.93 16.38
CA ALA A 175 8.86 -16.81 17.06
C ALA A 175 8.08 -16.28 18.29
N PHE A 176 7.14 -17.05 18.85
CA PHE A 176 6.20 -16.59 19.89
C PHE A 176 6.85 -16.03 21.17
N ARG A 177 8.12 -16.37 21.44
CA ARG A 177 8.88 -15.74 22.54
C ARG A 177 9.11 -14.24 22.32
N GLY A 178 9.10 -13.77 21.08
CA GLY A 178 9.22 -12.36 20.70
C GLY A 178 7.92 -11.58 20.92
N GLN A 179 8.04 -10.36 21.42
CA GLN A 179 6.89 -9.47 21.63
C GLN A 179 6.19 -9.11 20.30
N ALA A 180 6.96 -8.74 19.26
CA ALA A 180 6.41 -8.44 17.94
C ALA A 180 5.65 -9.62 17.33
N ALA A 181 6.19 -10.84 17.42
CA ALA A 181 5.51 -12.05 16.94
C ALA A 181 4.15 -12.28 17.63
N ARG A 182 4.08 -12.11 18.96
CA ARG A 182 2.81 -12.16 19.70
C ARG A 182 1.86 -11.04 19.26
N ALA A 183 2.38 -9.84 19.04
CA ALA A 183 1.59 -8.72 18.53
C ALA A 183 1.00 -9.01 17.15
N ARG A 184 1.77 -9.57 16.22
CA ARG A 184 1.30 -10.03 14.90
C ARG A 184 0.14 -11.00 15.01
N LEU A 185 0.28 -12.05 15.84
CA LEU A 185 -0.78 -13.05 16.05
C LEU A 185 -2.04 -12.43 16.65
N ARG A 186 -1.89 -11.55 17.66
CA ARG A 186 -3.02 -10.80 18.23
C ARG A 186 -3.72 -9.95 17.17
N GLY A 187 -2.97 -9.31 16.28
CA GLY A 187 -3.52 -8.53 15.16
C GLY A 187 -4.31 -9.40 14.19
N GLN A 188 -3.76 -10.55 13.79
CA GLN A 188 -4.44 -11.50 12.91
C GLN A 188 -5.73 -12.06 13.55
N LEU A 189 -5.71 -12.40 14.84
CA LEU A 189 -6.92 -12.84 15.56
C LEU A 189 -7.97 -11.73 15.65
N ALA A 190 -7.54 -10.50 15.95
CA ALA A 190 -8.44 -9.35 15.99
C ALA A 190 -9.08 -9.07 14.63
N ALA A 191 -8.36 -9.32 13.53
CA ALA A 191 -8.91 -9.20 12.18
C ALA A 191 -9.99 -10.24 11.90
N LEU A 192 -9.80 -11.50 12.28
CA LEU A 192 -10.81 -12.54 12.11
C LEU A 192 -12.12 -12.19 12.82
N TRP A 193 -12.04 -11.57 14.00
CA TRP A 193 -13.20 -11.10 14.74
C TRP A 193 -13.95 -9.95 14.04
N GLN A 194 -13.21 -9.04 13.39
CA GLN A 194 -13.76 -7.85 12.73
C GLN A 194 -14.19 -8.09 11.28
N LEU A 195 -13.80 -9.23 10.70
CA LEU A 195 -14.01 -9.61 9.31
C LEU A 195 -15.46 -9.41 8.81
N PRO A 196 -16.53 -9.77 9.56
CA PRO A 196 -17.90 -9.57 9.08
C PRO A 196 -18.24 -8.09 8.81
N GLY A 197 -17.69 -7.16 9.59
CA GLY A 197 -17.88 -5.72 9.38
C GLY A 197 -17.21 -5.24 8.09
N TRP A 198 -15.99 -5.72 7.83
CA TRP A 198 -15.23 -5.33 6.64
C TRP A 198 -15.81 -5.92 5.35
N LEU A 199 -16.36 -7.13 5.42
CA LEU A 199 -17.08 -7.74 4.28
C LEU A 199 -18.35 -6.96 3.91
N ARG A 200 -18.97 -6.23 4.85
CA ARG A 200 -20.07 -5.30 4.52
C ARG A 200 -19.57 -4.11 3.70
N LYS A 201 -18.42 -3.52 4.09
CA LYS A 201 -17.76 -2.44 3.34
C LYS A 201 -17.31 -2.89 1.94
N ARG A 202 -16.88 -4.15 1.80
CA ARG A 202 -16.47 -4.75 0.51
C ARG A 202 -17.50 -4.53 -0.60
N LYS A 203 -18.79 -4.70 -0.31
CA LYS A 203 -19.85 -4.58 -1.33
C LYS A 203 -19.81 -3.20 -2.00
N GLN A 204 -19.61 -2.15 -1.22
CA GLN A 204 -19.55 -0.78 -1.72
C GLN A 204 -18.27 -0.53 -2.53
N VAL A 205 -17.12 -1.02 -2.04
CA VAL A 205 -15.83 -0.92 -2.75
C VAL A 205 -15.87 -1.62 -4.10
N GLN A 206 -16.33 -2.87 -4.14
CA GLN A 206 -16.34 -3.66 -5.37
C GLN A 206 -17.39 -3.16 -6.38
N ALA A 207 -18.49 -2.54 -5.92
CA ALA A 207 -19.48 -1.91 -6.79
C ALA A 207 -18.92 -0.67 -7.51
N GLY A 208 -17.89 -0.02 -6.94
CA GLY A 208 -17.20 1.12 -7.55
C GLY A 208 -16.19 0.75 -8.63
N LYS A 209 -16.05 -0.53 -8.99
CA LYS A 209 -15.09 -0.99 -10.00
C LYS A 209 -15.46 -0.46 -11.40
N ARG A 210 -14.51 0.19 -12.08
CA ARG A 210 -14.64 0.78 -13.43
C ARG A 210 -13.60 0.28 -14.44
N VAL A 211 -12.69 -0.60 -14.03
CA VAL A 211 -11.60 -1.14 -14.86
C VAL A 211 -11.81 -2.62 -15.20
N SER A 212 -11.05 -3.15 -16.16
CA SER A 212 -11.11 -4.58 -16.51
C SER A 212 -10.45 -5.48 -15.46
N ASP A 213 -10.76 -6.78 -15.49
CA ASP A 213 -10.08 -7.77 -14.63
C ASP A 213 -8.61 -7.92 -15.03
N GLU A 214 -8.30 -7.86 -16.32
CA GLU A 214 -6.95 -7.98 -16.88
C GLU A 214 -6.04 -6.85 -16.39
N TYR A 215 -6.57 -5.63 -16.32
CA TYR A 215 -5.84 -4.49 -15.77
C TYR A 215 -5.48 -4.72 -14.30
N LEU A 216 -6.45 -5.15 -13.49
CA LEU A 216 -6.22 -5.40 -12.05
C LEU A 216 -5.22 -6.52 -11.80
N GLU A 217 -5.17 -7.51 -12.69
CA GLU A 217 -4.15 -8.57 -12.64
C GLU A 217 -2.77 -8.08 -13.05
N SER A 218 -2.67 -7.16 -14.02
CA SER A 218 -1.39 -6.58 -14.43
C SER A 218 -0.72 -5.71 -13.37
N LEU A 219 -1.44 -5.31 -12.32
CA LEU A 219 -0.90 -4.54 -11.20
C LEU A 219 -0.12 -5.40 -10.18
N LEU A 220 -0.20 -6.73 -10.30
CA LEU A 220 0.39 -7.65 -9.32
C LEU A 220 1.86 -7.97 -9.66
N GLU A 221 2.73 -7.96 -8.66
CA GLU A 221 4.08 -8.52 -8.75
C GLU A 221 4.07 -10.02 -8.41
N GLU A 222 4.82 -10.83 -9.14
CA GLU A 222 4.85 -12.29 -8.94
C GLU A 222 5.81 -12.77 -7.85
#